data_AF-A0A524PG50-F1
#
_entry.id   AF-A0A524PG50-F1
#
_cell.length_a   1.000
_cell.length_b   1.000
_cell.length_c   1.000
_cell.angle_alpha   90.00
_cell.angle_beta   90.00
_cell.angle_gamma   90.00
#
_symmetry.space_group_name_H-M   'P 1'
#
loop_
_entity.id
_entity.type
_entity.pdbx_description
1 polymer ?
#
loop_
_entity_poly.entity_id
_entity_poly.type
_entity_poly.pdbx_seq_one_letter_code
_entity_poly.pdbx_strand_id
1 'polypeptide(L)'
;MIKSVRTSRLIIIVLLLFVAAEVADIIYSSDIKYSLQTYALNRSILKKQKKGSGCLKNLYDNRYELDQVIERLSRNTSSGEYNVVHYRNNRLNLWTDNSFDIPVSPDSSYFTDPIINAGGRLMAASSFSDSTDLFICLVNIWNAYPIENDIIRPGFDESFGMPPGAGISTDPAIGEPIYGIEGDYLFSVTYDKSESFNTWFIVIPLLLWSIVVAMIVLLVNRMASWL
;
A
#
# COMPACT_ATOMS: atom_id res chain seq x y z
N MET A 1 -34.67 -41.42 -20.76
CA MET A 1 -33.28 -41.50 -20.28
C MET A 1 -32.51 -40.17 -20.38
N ILE A 2 -32.51 -39.46 -21.52
CA ILE A 2 -31.72 -38.22 -21.73
C ILE A 2 -32.10 -37.05 -20.79
N LYS A 3 -33.37 -36.92 -20.37
CA LYS A 3 -33.84 -35.86 -19.44
C LYS A 3 -33.35 -36.06 -17.99
N SER A 4 -33.29 -37.31 -17.50
CA SER A 4 -32.84 -37.64 -16.13
C SER A 4 -31.34 -37.34 -15.95
N VAL A 5 -30.51 -37.66 -16.94
CA VAL A 5 -29.07 -37.36 -16.94
C VAL A 5 -28.80 -35.85 -16.88
N ARG A 6 -29.65 -35.03 -17.51
CA ARG A 6 -29.55 -33.56 -17.45
C ARG A 6 -29.86 -32.99 -16.07
N THR A 7 -30.84 -33.54 -15.36
CA THR A 7 -31.19 -33.09 -14.00
C THR A 7 -30.10 -33.49 -12.99
N SER A 8 -29.54 -34.69 -13.09
CA SER A 8 -28.43 -35.13 -12.22
C SER A 8 -27.17 -34.26 -12.38
N ARG A 9 -26.85 -33.81 -13.61
CA ARG A 9 -25.74 -32.89 -13.86
C ARG A 9 -25.96 -31.53 -13.20
N LEU A 10 -27.18 -30.99 -13.25
CA LEU A 10 -27.51 -29.71 -12.61
C LEU A 10 -27.36 -29.80 -11.08
N ILE A 11 -27.80 -30.89 -10.46
CA ILE A 11 -27.63 -31.10 -9.01
C ILE A 11 -26.15 -31.10 -8.63
N ILE A 12 -25.31 -31.82 -9.37
CA ILE A 12 -23.86 -31.86 -9.12
C ILE A 12 -23.25 -30.46 -9.24
N ILE A 13 -23.62 -29.68 -10.27
CA ILE A 13 -23.11 -28.32 -10.46
C ILE A 13 -23.55 -27.41 -9.29
N VAL A 14 -24.80 -27.49 -8.86
CA VAL A 14 -25.30 -26.71 -7.71
C VAL A 14 -24.52 -27.03 -6.45
N LEU A 15 -24.28 -28.32 -6.17
CA LEU A 15 -23.50 -28.75 -5.00
C LEU A 15 -22.06 -28.23 -5.07
N LEU A 16 -21.40 -28.30 -6.23
CA LEU A 16 -20.05 -27.77 -6.41
C LEU A 16 -19.99 -26.25 -6.20
N LEU A 17 -20.96 -25.51 -6.73
CA LEU A 17 -21.05 -24.06 -6.57
C LEU A 17 -21.32 -23.66 -5.12
N PHE A 18 -22.16 -24.42 -4.41
CA PHE A 18 -22.40 -24.21 -2.99
C PHE A 18 -21.12 -24.40 -2.17
N VAL A 19 -20.39 -25.50 -2.40
CA VAL A 19 -19.09 -25.73 -1.75
C VAL A 19 -18.10 -24.61 -2.09
N ALA A 20 -18.07 -24.14 -3.33
CA ALA A 20 -17.21 -23.03 -3.73
C ALA A 20 -17.57 -21.72 -3.03
N ALA A 21 -18.87 -21.43 -2.82
CA ALA A 21 -19.33 -20.26 -2.09
C ALA A 21 -18.89 -20.29 -0.62
N GLU A 22 -19.07 -21.44 0.05
CA GLU A 22 -18.61 -21.65 1.43
C GLU A 22 -17.09 -21.48 1.57
N VAL A 23 -16.32 -22.06 0.64
CA VAL A 23 -14.86 -21.89 0.62
C VAL A 23 -14.49 -20.42 0.42
N ALA A 24 -15.20 -19.68 -0.43
CA ALA A 24 -14.96 -18.26 -0.63
C ALA A 24 -15.25 -17.43 0.63
N ASP A 25 -16.30 -17.75 1.39
CA ASP A 25 -16.62 -17.10 2.67
C ASP A 25 -15.56 -17.39 3.74
N ILE A 26 -15.06 -18.63 3.80
CA ILE A 26 -13.94 -19.00 4.69
C ILE A 26 -12.68 -18.20 4.32
N ILE A 27 -12.36 -18.08 3.03
CA ILE A 27 -11.20 -17.30 2.57
C ILE A 27 -11.41 -15.80 2.88
N TYR A 28 -12.62 -15.26 2.65
CA TYR A 28 -12.93 -13.85 2.93
C TYR A 28 -12.82 -13.51 4.42
N SER A 29 -13.26 -14.42 5.30
CA SER A 29 -13.17 -14.26 6.76
C SER A 29 -11.78 -14.51 7.32
N SER A 30 -10.87 -15.10 6.52
CA SER A 30 -9.49 -15.38 6.94
C SER A 30 -8.60 -14.12 6.97
N ASP A 31 -7.41 -14.28 7.54
CA ASP A 31 -6.38 -13.23 7.60
C ASP A 31 -5.73 -12.93 6.23
N ILE A 32 -6.06 -13.69 5.17
CA ILE A 32 -5.47 -13.52 3.83
C ILE A 32 -5.69 -12.11 3.28
N LYS A 33 -6.82 -11.47 3.60
CA LYS A 33 -7.11 -10.09 3.17
C LYS A 33 -6.06 -9.09 3.70
N TYR A 34 -5.56 -9.29 4.91
CA TYR A 34 -4.55 -8.42 5.51
C TYR A 34 -3.20 -8.61 4.82
N SER A 35 -2.81 -9.86 4.56
CA SER A 35 -1.57 -10.16 3.84
C SER A 35 -1.59 -9.58 2.41
N LEU A 36 -2.72 -9.69 1.70
CA LEU A 36 -2.89 -9.08 0.37
C LEU A 36 -2.80 -7.55 0.41
N GLN A 37 -3.42 -6.93 1.42
CA GLN A 37 -3.36 -5.48 1.61
C GLN A 37 -1.93 -5.02 1.91
N THR A 38 -1.21 -5.72 2.80
CA THR A 38 0.21 -5.45 3.09
C THR A 38 1.07 -5.63 1.86
N TYR A 39 0.82 -6.65 1.05
CA TYR A 39 1.52 -6.84 -0.22
C TYR A 39 1.29 -5.67 -1.20
N ALA A 40 0.05 -5.19 -1.30
CA ALA A 40 -0.27 -4.02 -2.12
C ALA A 40 0.42 -2.75 -1.62
N LEU A 41 0.44 -2.53 -0.29
CA LEU A 41 1.18 -1.44 0.35
C LEU A 41 2.67 -1.52 0.01
N ASN A 42 3.30 -2.68 0.26
CA ASN A 42 4.71 -2.89 -0.01
C ASN A 42 5.05 -2.57 -1.47
N ARG A 43 4.26 -3.11 -2.40
CA ARG A 43 4.42 -2.82 -3.84
C ARG A 43 4.29 -1.33 -4.16
N SER A 44 3.37 -0.61 -3.51
CA SER A 44 3.19 0.83 -3.69
C SER A 44 4.40 1.62 -3.18
N ILE A 45 4.91 1.28 -1.99
CA ILE A 45 6.13 1.88 -1.42
C ILE A 45 7.32 1.65 -2.35
N LEU A 46 7.56 0.41 -2.77
CA LEU A 46 8.65 0.07 -3.69
C LEU A 46 8.55 0.81 -5.02
N LYS A 47 7.34 0.98 -5.56
CA LYS A 47 7.10 1.75 -6.79
C LYS A 47 7.47 3.22 -6.60
N LYS A 48 7.07 3.83 -5.48
CA LYS A 48 7.39 5.22 -5.15
C LYS A 48 8.88 5.43 -4.91
N GLN A 49 9.52 4.56 -4.11
CA GLN A 49 10.96 4.58 -3.89
C GLN A 49 11.72 4.45 -5.23
N LYS A 50 11.33 3.53 -6.11
CA LYS A 50 11.98 3.35 -7.42
C LYS A 50 11.85 4.60 -8.31
N LYS A 51 10.68 5.23 -8.33
CA LYS A 51 10.45 6.49 -9.04
C LYS A 51 11.31 7.62 -8.44
N GLY A 52 11.36 7.69 -7.11
CA GLY A 52 12.19 8.60 -6.34
C GLY A 52 13.67 8.47 -6.66
N SER A 53 14.23 7.27 -6.56
CA SER A 53 15.64 6.99 -6.88
C SER A 53 15.97 7.26 -8.35
N GLY A 54 15.05 6.96 -9.27
CA GLY A 54 15.20 7.35 -10.68
C GLY A 54 15.25 8.86 -10.87
N CYS A 55 14.43 9.60 -10.11
CA CYS A 55 14.45 11.07 -10.08
C CYS A 55 15.76 11.62 -9.51
N LEU A 56 16.28 11.04 -8.42
CA LEU A 56 17.56 11.42 -7.84
C LEU A 56 18.72 11.21 -8.81
N LYS A 57 18.73 10.08 -9.52
CA LYS A 57 19.74 9.81 -10.53
C LYS A 57 19.72 10.85 -11.65
N ASN A 58 18.53 11.18 -12.15
CA ASN A 58 18.37 12.22 -13.17
C ASN A 58 18.84 13.60 -12.68
N LEU A 59 18.55 13.94 -11.42
CA LEU A 59 19.04 15.15 -10.76
C LEU A 59 20.57 15.20 -10.72
N TYR A 60 21.18 14.10 -10.31
CA TYR A 60 22.63 13.99 -10.21
C TYR A 60 23.32 14.08 -11.59
N ASP A 61 22.77 13.40 -12.59
CA ASP A 61 23.30 13.40 -13.96
C ASP A 61 23.22 14.81 -14.59
N ASN A 62 22.24 15.63 -14.18
CA ASN A 62 22.02 17.00 -14.67
C ASN A 62 22.37 18.10 -13.64
N ARG A 63 23.23 17.80 -12.67
CA ARG A 63 23.54 18.69 -11.53
C ARG A 63 24.09 20.08 -11.90
N TYR A 64 24.59 20.25 -13.12
CA TYR A 64 25.09 21.55 -13.62
C TYR A 64 23.97 22.50 -14.09
N GLU A 65 22.74 22.01 -14.23
CA GLU A 65 21.54 22.79 -14.59
C GLU A 65 20.48 22.74 -13.49
N LEU A 66 20.94 22.66 -12.23
CA LEU A 66 20.09 22.35 -11.07
C LEU A 66 18.87 23.27 -10.94
N ASP A 67 19.01 24.57 -11.23
CA ASP A 67 17.91 25.54 -11.13
C ASP A 67 16.73 25.20 -12.04
N GLN A 68 17.00 24.77 -13.28
CA GLN A 68 15.94 24.38 -14.23
C GLN A 68 15.30 23.05 -13.83
N VAL A 69 16.09 22.13 -13.27
CA VAL A 69 15.59 20.84 -12.80
C VAL A 69 14.73 21.01 -11.55
N ILE A 70 15.14 21.88 -10.62
CA ILE A 70 14.36 22.25 -9.43
C ILE A 70 13.00 22.83 -9.81
N GLU A 71 12.94 23.72 -10.79
CA GLU A 71 11.68 24.32 -11.23
C GLU A 71 10.74 23.29 -11.88
N ARG A 72 11.30 22.30 -12.61
CA ARG A 72 10.53 21.17 -13.14
C ARG A 72 10.07 20.22 -12.05
N LEU A 73 10.91 20.01 -11.03
CA LEU A 73 10.56 19.17 -9.88
C LEU A 73 9.47 19.81 -9.05
N SER A 74 9.58 21.08 -8.66
CA SER A 74 8.52 21.77 -7.92
C SER A 74 7.16 21.67 -8.63
N ARG A 75 7.15 21.78 -9.97
CA ARG A 75 5.93 21.59 -10.77
C ARG A 75 5.43 20.14 -10.80
N ASN A 76 6.31 19.15 -10.96
CA ASN A 76 5.93 17.73 -11.08
C ASN A 76 5.72 17.03 -9.73
N THR A 77 6.29 17.56 -8.65
CA THR A 77 6.22 17.02 -7.27
C THR A 77 4.96 17.52 -6.55
N SER A 78 4.18 18.39 -7.20
CA SER A 78 2.85 18.81 -6.74
C SER A 78 1.85 17.67 -6.51
N SER A 79 2.18 16.44 -6.92
CA SER A 79 1.43 15.23 -6.57
C SER A 79 1.69 14.69 -5.15
N GLY A 80 2.67 15.22 -4.41
CA GLY A 80 2.99 14.79 -3.04
C GLY A 80 3.56 13.37 -2.92
N GLU A 81 3.94 12.73 -4.03
CA GLU A 81 4.36 11.33 -4.02
C GLU A 81 5.71 11.08 -3.35
N TYR A 82 6.62 12.06 -3.40
CA TYR A 82 7.94 12.02 -2.78
C TYR A 82 8.49 13.43 -2.60
N ASN A 83 9.31 13.64 -1.58
CA ASN A 83 9.96 14.90 -1.26
C ASN A 83 11.45 14.82 -1.54
N VAL A 84 12.03 15.86 -2.13
CA VAL A 84 13.45 15.92 -2.46
C VAL A 84 14.15 16.94 -1.55
N VAL A 85 15.30 16.51 -1.06
CA VAL A 85 16.20 17.30 -0.22
C VAL A 85 17.57 17.24 -0.87
N HIS A 86 18.23 18.39 -1.00
CA HIS A 86 19.59 18.47 -1.54
C HIS A 86 20.46 19.26 -0.59
N TYR A 87 21.59 18.68 -0.22
CA TYR A 87 22.66 19.35 0.46
C TYR A 87 23.84 19.54 -0.48
N ARG A 88 24.43 20.73 -0.44
CA ARG A 88 25.67 21.04 -1.16
C ARG A 88 26.67 21.62 -0.19
N ASN A 89 27.89 21.08 -0.18
CA ASN A 89 28.93 21.46 0.78
C ASN A 89 28.42 21.47 2.23
N ASN A 90 27.70 20.41 2.60
CA ASN A 90 27.13 20.20 3.94
C ASN A 90 26.07 21.23 4.38
N ARG A 91 25.47 21.96 3.43
CA ARG A 91 24.41 22.94 3.67
C ARG A 91 23.17 22.62 2.85
N LEU A 92 22.00 22.75 3.48
CA LEU A 92 20.72 22.60 2.80
C LEU A 92 20.61 23.61 1.66
N ASN A 93 20.39 23.11 0.44
CA ASN A 93 20.31 23.89 -0.80
C ASN A 93 18.93 23.79 -1.47
N LEU A 94 18.28 22.63 -1.37
CA LEU A 94 16.91 22.42 -1.86
C LEU A 94 16.09 21.66 -0.83
N TRP A 95 14.82 22.04 -0.75
CA TRP A 95 13.80 21.31 -0.02
C TRP A 95 12.44 21.54 -0.67
N THR A 96 11.76 20.45 -1.07
CA THR A 96 10.51 20.57 -1.85
C THR A 96 9.24 20.69 -1.01
N ASP A 97 9.27 20.32 0.27
CA ASP A 97 8.10 20.32 1.15
C ASP A 97 8.46 20.80 2.55
N ASN A 98 8.17 22.08 2.82
CA ASN A 98 8.55 22.75 4.05
C ASN A 98 7.63 22.45 5.26
N SER A 99 6.80 21.39 5.18
CA SER A 99 5.79 21.07 6.21
C SER A 99 6.26 20.09 7.30
N PHE A 100 7.52 19.66 7.25
CA PHE A 100 8.17 18.83 8.28
C PHE A 100 9.55 19.40 8.62
N ASP A 101 10.28 18.84 9.57
CA ASP A 101 11.60 19.38 9.93
C ASP A 101 12.72 18.54 9.30
N ILE A 102 13.71 19.23 8.70
CA ILE A 102 14.92 18.62 8.14
C ILE A 102 16.15 19.30 8.78
N PRO A 103 17.20 18.54 9.15
CA PRO A 103 18.40 19.14 9.71
C PRO A 103 19.10 20.06 8.71
N VAL A 104 19.54 21.23 9.16
CA VAL A 104 20.21 22.24 8.30
C VAL A 104 21.54 21.72 7.72
N SER A 105 22.20 20.83 8.46
CA SER A 105 23.40 20.12 8.06
C SER A 105 23.12 18.62 8.08
N PRO A 106 23.48 17.87 7.03
CA PRO A 106 23.27 16.44 7.01
C PRO A 106 24.27 15.80 7.96
N ASP A 107 23.80 15.30 9.09
CA ASP A 107 24.61 14.38 9.89
C ASP A 107 24.63 13.04 9.16
N SER A 108 25.81 12.44 8.99
CA SER A 108 26.00 11.33 8.05
C SER A 108 25.16 10.08 8.38
N SER A 109 24.69 9.96 9.63
CA SER A 109 23.87 8.84 10.10
C SER A 109 22.36 9.04 9.91
N TYR A 110 21.86 10.27 9.80
CA TYR A 110 20.41 10.52 9.80
C TYR A 110 19.72 10.03 8.53
N PHE A 111 20.45 9.96 7.41
CA PHE A 111 19.92 9.59 6.11
C PHE A 111 20.46 8.25 5.58
N THR A 112 21.29 7.55 6.37
CA THR A 112 21.69 6.17 6.07
C THR A 112 20.62 5.15 6.44
N ASP A 113 19.72 5.52 7.36
CA ASP A 113 18.61 4.66 7.73
C ASP A 113 17.54 4.67 6.61
N PRO A 114 17.03 3.49 6.22
CA PRO A 114 16.05 3.38 5.14
C PRO A 114 14.69 3.98 5.53
N ILE A 115 14.44 4.11 6.84
CA ILE A 115 13.29 4.78 7.42
C ILE A 115 13.78 5.92 8.31
N ILE A 116 13.23 7.11 8.11
CA ILE A 116 13.47 8.27 8.97
C ILE A 116 12.17 8.74 9.61
N ASN A 117 12.30 9.34 10.80
CA ASN A 117 11.22 10.05 11.45
C ASN A 117 11.52 11.55 11.46
N ALA A 118 10.68 12.33 10.78
CA ALA A 118 10.85 13.77 10.62
C ALA A 118 9.50 14.49 10.80
N GLY A 119 9.40 15.36 11.81
CA GLY A 119 8.18 16.14 12.07
C GLY A 119 6.93 15.28 12.34
N GLY A 120 7.11 14.11 12.98
CA GLY A 120 6.02 13.16 13.21
C GLY A 120 5.67 12.31 11.99
N ARG A 121 6.43 12.38 10.90
CA ARG A 121 6.21 11.55 9.71
C ARG A 121 7.24 10.44 9.63
N LEU A 122 6.77 9.22 9.43
CA LEU A 122 7.62 8.09 9.05
C LEU A 122 7.78 8.11 7.54
N MET A 123 9.02 8.23 7.08
CA MET A 123 9.33 8.32 5.65
C MET A 123 10.36 7.28 5.26
N ALA A 124 10.18 6.67 4.09
CA ALA A 124 11.22 5.89 3.46
C ALA A 124 12.21 6.82 2.76
N ALA A 125 13.49 6.71 3.14
CA ALA A 125 14.57 7.49 2.57
C ALA A 125 15.30 6.70 1.48
N SER A 126 15.74 7.42 0.46
CA SER A 126 16.72 6.93 -0.51
C SER A 126 17.69 8.06 -0.77
N SER A 127 18.98 7.79 -0.67
CA SER A 127 20.02 8.80 -0.80
C SER A 127 20.98 8.50 -1.94
N PHE A 128 21.51 9.55 -2.54
CA PHE A 128 22.63 9.49 -3.45
C PHE A 128 23.63 10.58 -3.06
N SER A 129 24.88 10.21 -2.80
CA SER A 129 25.92 11.13 -2.34
C SER A 129 27.17 11.10 -3.21
N ASP A 130 27.80 12.25 -3.37
CA ASP A 130 29.16 12.46 -3.87
C ASP A 130 29.94 13.34 -2.87
N SER A 131 31.20 13.66 -3.15
CA SER A 131 32.08 14.49 -2.32
C SER A 131 31.52 15.87 -1.96
N THR A 132 30.68 16.46 -2.81
CA THR A 132 30.11 17.81 -2.61
C THR A 132 28.61 17.83 -2.41
N ASP A 133 27.89 16.83 -2.92
CA ASP A 133 26.44 16.86 -3.04
C ASP A 133 25.80 15.61 -2.43
N LEU A 134 24.73 15.82 -1.66
CA LEU A 134 23.89 14.75 -1.11
C LEU A 134 22.45 15.01 -1.51
N PHE A 135 21.89 14.10 -2.30
CA PHE A 135 20.49 14.13 -2.73
C PHE A 135 19.71 13.06 -1.97
N ILE A 136 18.52 13.42 -1.51
CA ILE A 136 17.68 12.56 -0.68
C ILE A 136 16.27 12.63 -1.22
N CYS A 137 15.66 11.47 -1.38
CA CYS A 137 14.27 11.32 -1.73
C CYS A 137 13.55 10.67 -0.56
N LEU A 138 12.45 11.28 -0.15
CA LEU A 138 11.67 10.89 1.01
C LEU A 138 10.25 10.55 0.56
N VAL A 139 9.83 9.33 0.79
CA VAL A 139 8.46 8.89 0.54
C VAL A 139 7.72 8.88 1.87
N ASN A 140 6.71 9.75 2.02
CA ASN A 140 5.86 9.73 3.20
C ASN A 140 5.10 8.40 3.29
N ILE A 141 5.17 7.73 4.43
CA ILE A 141 4.49 6.45 4.67
C ILE A 141 3.37 6.64 5.69
N TRP A 142 3.70 7.29 6.81
CA TRP A 142 2.81 7.42 7.96
C TRP A 142 2.93 8.79 8.59
N ASN A 143 1.79 9.34 8.97
CA ASN A 143 1.72 10.59 9.72
C ASN A 143 1.31 10.28 11.17
N ALA A 144 2.17 10.58 12.12
CA ALA A 144 1.88 10.61 13.54
C ALA A 144 1.59 12.06 13.94
N TYR A 145 0.34 12.33 14.27
CA TYR A 145 -0.07 13.64 14.76
C TYR A 145 -0.07 13.66 16.28
N PRO A 146 0.49 14.71 16.93
CA PRO A 146 0.49 14.82 18.39
C PRO A 146 -0.90 15.11 18.97
N ILE A 147 -1.84 15.57 18.13
CA ILE A 147 -3.23 15.83 18.50
C ILE A 147 -4.11 15.03 17.56
N GLU A 148 -4.93 14.16 18.12
CA GLU A 148 -5.94 13.38 17.41
C GLU A 148 -7.32 14.00 17.62
N ASN A 149 -8.07 14.16 16.54
CA ASN A 149 -9.48 14.56 16.57
C ASN A 149 -10.22 13.94 15.36
N ASP A 150 -11.48 14.31 15.15
CA ASP A 150 -12.29 13.75 14.06
C ASP A 150 -11.83 14.16 12.65
N ILE A 151 -10.90 15.12 12.54
CA ILE A 151 -10.36 15.64 11.29
C ILE A 151 -8.92 15.13 11.05
N ILE A 152 -8.13 14.99 12.11
CA ILE A 152 -6.71 14.65 12.06
C ILE A 152 -6.49 13.39 12.88
N ARG A 153 -6.14 12.30 12.21
CA ARG A 153 -5.85 11.01 12.86
C ARG A 153 -4.51 10.46 12.38
N PRO A 154 -3.72 9.83 13.27
CA PRO A 154 -2.55 9.09 12.85
C PRO A 154 -2.93 8.00 11.85
N GLY A 155 -2.10 7.81 10.83
CA GLY A 155 -2.42 6.85 9.79
C GLY A 155 -1.41 6.80 8.68
N PHE A 156 -1.57 5.79 7.82
CA PHE A 156 -0.87 5.74 6.56
C PHE A 156 -1.31 6.90 5.66
N ASP A 157 -0.40 7.35 4.80
CA ASP A 157 -0.74 8.32 3.76
C ASP A 157 -1.90 7.81 2.89
N GLU A 158 -2.88 8.67 2.62
CA GLU A 158 -4.13 8.31 1.92
C GLU A 158 -3.88 7.64 0.56
N SER A 159 -2.77 8.00 -0.09
CA SER A 159 -2.40 7.43 -1.39
C SER A 159 -2.07 5.93 -1.35
N PHE A 160 -1.88 5.35 -0.16
CA PHE A 160 -1.73 3.90 0.00
C PHE A 160 -3.06 3.14 0.16
N GLY A 161 -4.16 3.84 0.39
CA GLY A 161 -5.49 3.22 0.52
C GLY A 161 -5.57 2.21 1.66
N MET A 162 -4.86 2.45 2.76
CA MET A 162 -4.90 1.59 3.93
C MET A 162 -6.19 1.83 4.73
N PRO A 163 -6.77 0.78 5.33
CA PRO A 163 -7.97 0.94 6.14
C PRO A 163 -7.68 1.77 7.39
N PRO A 164 -8.70 2.48 7.93
CA PRO A 164 -8.60 3.07 9.25
C PRO A 164 -8.30 1.98 10.28
N GLY A 165 -7.51 2.30 11.31
CA GLY A 165 -7.09 1.35 12.33
C GLY A 165 -5.90 0.44 11.94
N ALA A 166 -5.41 0.53 10.70
CA ALA A 166 -4.09 -0.04 10.38
C ALA A 166 -3.01 0.75 11.11
N GLY A 167 -2.10 0.05 11.78
CA GLY A 167 -1.00 0.62 12.54
C GLY A 167 0.37 0.22 12.00
N ILE A 168 1.41 0.79 12.60
CA ILE A 168 2.81 0.46 12.34
C ILE A 168 3.43 -0.12 13.62
N SER A 169 4.20 -1.18 13.44
CA SER A 169 5.07 -1.78 14.44
C SER A 169 6.51 -1.79 13.92
N THR A 170 7.48 -1.54 14.79
CA THR A 170 8.91 -1.72 14.50
C THR A 170 9.41 -3.13 14.81
N ASP A 171 8.56 -3.96 15.43
CA ASP A 171 8.88 -5.36 15.72
C ASP A 171 8.45 -6.26 14.55
N PRO A 172 9.39 -6.97 13.88
CA PRO A 172 9.06 -7.88 12.78
C PRO A 172 8.19 -9.06 13.22
N ALA A 173 8.17 -9.42 14.51
CA ALA A 173 7.32 -10.48 15.02
C ALA A 173 5.85 -10.06 15.16
N ILE A 174 5.56 -8.75 15.13
CA ILE A 174 4.23 -8.20 15.39
C ILE A 174 3.67 -7.60 14.10
N GLY A 175 2.83 -8.37 13.41
CA GLY A 175 2.14 -7.95 12.19
C GLY A 175 2.79 -8.47 10.90
N GLU A 176 2.36 -7.90 9.77
CA GLU A 176 2.82 -8.31 8.45
C GLU A 176 4.01 -7.43 8.01
N PRO A 177 5.19 -8.00 7.70
CA PRO A 177 6.40 -7.22 7.44
C PRO A 177 6.39 -6.53 6.08
N ILE A 178 6.95 -5.32 6.06
CA ILE A 178 7.23 -4.52 4.87
C ILE A 178 8.75 -4.44 4.68
N TYR A 179 9.17 -4.58 3.43
CA TYR A 179 10.58 -4.60 3.04
C TYR A 179 10.88 -3.47 2.06
N GLY A 180 12.10 -2.96 2.10
CA GLY A 180 12.60 -1.95 1.19
C GLY A 180 13.06 -2.53 -0.15
N ILE A 181 13.53 -1.65 -1.03
CA ILE A 181 14.09 -2.03 -2.34
C ILE A 181 15.31 -2.95 -2.18
N GLU A 182 16.07 -2.79 -1.09
CA GLU A 182 17.28 -3.58 -0.82
C GLU A 182 16.98 -4.90 -0.10
N GLY A 183 15.69 -5.17 0.21
CA GLY A 183 15.25 -6.34 0.96
C GLY A 183 15.43 -6.21 2.47
N ASP A 184 15.83 -5.03 2.93
CA ASP A 184 15.89 -4.62 4.32
C ASP A 184 14.49 -4.51 4.94
N TYR A 185 14.37 -4.86 6.22
CA TYR A 185 13.12 -4.69 6.95
C TYR A 185 12.89 -3.22 7.26
N LEU A 186 11.72 -2.70 6.92
CA LEU A 186 11.34 -1.32 7.19
C LEU A 186 10.49 -1.23 8.46
N PHE A 187 9.35 -1.92 8.47
CA PHE A 187 8.38 -1.94 9.55
C PHE A 187 7.36 -3.07 9.31
N SER A 188 6.50 -3.35 10.28
CA SER A 188 5.38 -4.27 10.17
C SER A 188 4.05 -3.52 10.23
N VAL A 189 3.08 -3.97 9.46
CA VAL A 189 1.70 -3.44 9.51
C VAL A 189 0.90 -4.25 10.52
N THR A 190 0.26 -3.55 11.45
CA THR A 190 -0.71 -4.15 12.37
C THR A 190 -2.12 -3.81 11.90
N TYR A 191 -3.05 -4.74 12.08
CA TYR A 191 -4.45 -4.54 11.76
C TYR A 191 -5.29 -4.79 13.00
N ASP A 192 -6.23 -3.89 13.27
CA ASP A 192 -7.28 -4.18 14.23
C ASP A 192 -8.24 -5.21 13.62
N LYS A 193 -8.20 -6.44 14.13
CA LYS A 193 -9.06 -7.53 13.65
C LYS A 193 -10.52 -7.36 14.09
N SER A 194 -10.80 -6.49 15.07
CA SER A 194 -12.16 -6.20 15.53
C SER A 194 -12.91 -5.28 14.55
N GLU A 195 -12.18 -4.44 13.81
CA GLU A 195 -12.73 -3.60 12.75
C GLU A 195 -12.60 -4.30 11.40
N SER A 196 -13.67 -4.98 10.97
CA SER A 196 -13.71 -5.53 9.62
C SER A 196 -13.77 -4.40 8.60
N PHE A 197 -12.68 -4.16 7.86
CA PHE A 197 -12.74 -3.25 6.71
C PHE A 197 -13.21 -3.98 5.46
N ASN A 198 -14.05 -3.30 4.68
CA ASN A 198 -14.69 -3.89 3.52
C ASN A 198 -13.78 -3.78 2.30
N THR A 199 -13.11 -4.87 1.94
CA THR A 199 -12.31 -4.94 0.71
C THR A 199 -13.21 -5.33 -0.48
N TRP A 200 -12.84 -4.96 -1.71
CA TRP A 200 -13.51 -5.46 -2.93
C TRP A 200 -13.54 -7.01 -2.99
N PHE A 201 -12.71 -7.67 -2.19
CA PHE A 201 -12.75 -9.11 -2.00
C PHE A 201 -14.14 -9.66 -1.60
N ILE A 202 -15.02 -8.87 -0.98
CA ILE A 202 -16.41 -9.27 -0.65
C ILE A 202 -17.27 -9.60 -1.88
N VAL A 203 -16.91 -9.09 -3.06
CA VAL A 203 -17.68 -9.32 -4.29
C VAL A 203 -17.60 -10.78 -4.74
N ILE A 204 -16.52 -11.49 -4.43
CA ILE A 204 -16.33 -12.90 -4.80
C ILE A 204 -17.41 -13.80 -4.16
N PRO A 205 -17.53 -13.87 -2.82
CA PRO A 205 -18.58 -14.67 -2.19
C PRO A 205 -19.98 -14.20 -2.60
N LEU A 206 -20.21 -12.89 -2.71
CA LEU A 206 -21.51 -12.33 -3.08
C LEU A 206 -21.96 -12.76 -4.50
N LEU A 207 -21.03 -12.79 -5.47
CA LEU A 207 -21.30 -13.30 -6.81
C LEU A 207 -21.56 -14.81 -6.80
N LEU A 208 -20.76 -15.58 -6.05
CA LEU A 208 -20.95 -17.03 -5.94
C LEU A 208 -22.33 -17.38 -5.36
N TRP A 209 -22.73 -16.72 -4.28
CA TRP A 209 -24.07 -16.88 -3.70
C TRP A 209 -25.18 -16.49 -4.68
N SER A 210 -25.00 -15.40 -5.42
CA SER A 210 -25.96 -14.98 -6.45
C SER A 210 -26.14 -16.05 -7.54
N ILE A 211 -25.04 -16.68 -7.98
CA ILE A 211 -25.07 -17.77 -8.97
C ILE A 211 -25.74 -19.02 -8.37
N VAL A 212 -25.43 -19.38 -7.13
CA VAL A 212 -26.06 -20.52 -6.42
C VAL A 212 -27.58 -20.33 -6.37
N VAL A 213 -28.05 -19.15 -5.97
CA VAL A 213 -29.49 -18.83 -5.92
C VAL A 213 -30.13 -18.94 -7.31
N ALA A 214 -29.51 -18.36 -8.34
CA ALA A 214 -30.03 -18.45 -9.71
C ALA A 214 -30.12 -19.91 -10.19
N MET A 215 -29.11 -20.73 -9.87
CA MET A 215 -29.08 -22.15 -10.22
C MET A 215 -30.15 -22.96 -9.48
N ILE A 216 -30.43 -22.65 -8.21
CA ILE A 216 -31.52 -23.27 -7.44
C ILE A 216 -32.87 -22.94 -8.09
N VAL A 217 -33.11 -21.68 -8.50
CA VAL A 217 -34.35 -21.28 -9.19
C VAL A 217 -34.53 -22.06 -10.50
N LEU A 218 -33.47 -22.20 -11.30
CA LEU A 218 -33.49 -22.99 -12.53
C LEU A 218 -33.79 -24.48 -12.26
N LEU A 219 -33.22 -25.04 -11.20
CA LEU A 219 -33.46 -26.41 -10.76
C LEU A 219 -34.94 -26.61 -10.37
N VAL A 220 -35.49 -25.71 -9.55
CA VAL A 220 -36.89 -25.76 -9.11
C VAL A 220 -37.85 -25.65 -10.30
N ASN A 221 -37.64 -24.69 -11.22
CA ASN A 221 -38.47 -24.55 -12.41
C ASN A 221 -38.43 -25.81 -13.30
N ARG A 222 -37.25 -26.43 -13.43
CA ARG A 222 -37.10 -27.71 -14.13
C ARG A 222 -37.86 -28.84 -13.46
N MET A 223 -37.84 -28.92 -12.13
CA MET A 223 -38.58 -29.94 -11.37
C MET A 223 -40.09 -29.70 -11.44
N ALA A 224 -40.54 -28.45 -11.36
CA ALA A 224 -41.94 -28.08 -11.52
C ALA A 224 -42.48 -28.43 -12.91
N SER A 225 -41.69 -28.25 -13.97
CA SER A 225 -42.05 -28.69 -15.34
C SER A 225 -42.13 -30.22 -15.52
N TRP A 226 -41.77 -30.98 -14.49
CA TRP A 226 -41.75 -32.46 -14.47
C TRP A 226 -42.96 -33.05 -13.75
N LEU A 227 -43.63 -32.28 -12.90
CA LEU A 227 -44.89 -32.61 -12.21
C LEU A 227 -46.09 -32.25 -13.09
#